data_AF-A0A8H4UJI6-F1
#
_entry.id   AF-A0A8H4UJI6-F1
#
_cell.length_a   1.000
_cell.length_b   1.000
_cell.length_c   1.000
_cell.angle_alpha   90.00
_cell.angle_beta   90.00
_cell.angle_gamma   90.00
#
_symmetry.space_group_name_H-M   'P 1'
#
loop_
_entity.id
_entity.type
_entity.pdbx_description
1 polymer ?
#
loop_
_entity_poly.entity_id
_entity_poly.type
_entity_poly.pdbx_seq_one_letter_code
_entity_poly.pdbx_strand_id
1 'polypeptide(L)'
;MSRFLPHAPYAEDQPLSRTILTGHVIVRTITLNAIIAAGITATRQLIPAFRPKTPNVPSFTPRLLRSASTGTALALGIGTLMTVGRMWGREEIEWQDRSWRLLENQGQVETDDWTAVGAGVGAAMGARLGSVAGLGW
;
A
#
# COMPACT_ATOMS: atom_id res chain seq x y z
N MET A 1 4.59 7.72 5.54
CA MET A 1 5.04 8.73 6.48
C MET A 1 5.70 9.81 5.69
N SER A 2 4.92 10.85 5.45
CA SER A 2 5.34 11.98 4.64
C SER A 2 5.96 13.04 5.53
N ARG A 3 6.75 13.93 4.92
CA ARG A 3 7.21 15.19 5.55
C ARG A 3 6.08 16.10 6.04
N PHE A 4 4.82 15.74 5.78
CA PHE A 4 3.62 16.45 6.22
C PHE A 4 3.16 16.02 7.62
N LEU A 5 3.78 14.99 8.22
CA LEU A 5 3.47 14.55 9.58
C LEU A 5 4.47 15.15 10.58
N PRO A 6 4.01 15.49 11.80
CA PRO A 6 4.88 16.06 12.82
C PRO A 6 5.99 15.09 13.22
N HIS A 7 7.22 15.60 13.31
CA HIS A 7 8.39 14.88 13.81
C HIS A 7 8.92 15.62 15.04
N ALA A 8 8.90 14.95 16.19
CA ALA A 8 9.42 15.54 17.42
C ALA A 8 10.97 15.45 17.46
N PRO A 9 11.67 16.37 18.15
CA PRO A 9 13.13 16.25 18.33
C PRO A 9 13.51 15.00 19.13
N TYR A 10 12.62 14.53 20.01
CA TYR A 10 12.84 13.37 20.88
C TYR A 10 11.77 12.30 20.64
N ALA A 11 12.15 11.04 20.84
CA ALA A 11 11.31 9.90 20.51
C ALA A 11 10.09 9.79 21.43
N GLU A 12 10.28 10.04 22.72
CA GLU A 12 9.25 10.03 23.78
C GLU A 12 8.14 11.08 23.56
N ASP A 13 8.44 12.12 22.81
CA ASP A 13 7.50 13.21 22.53
C ASP A 13 6.77 13.02 21.20
N GLN A 14 7.05 11.92 20.48
CA GLN A 14 6.53 11.73 19.12
C GLN A 14 4.99 11.67 19.12
N PRO A 15 4.33 12.68 18.51
CA PRO A 15 2.87 12.71 18.46
C PRO A 15 2.36 11.74 17.38
N LEU A 16 1.10 11.32 17.51
CA LEU A 16 0.39 10.50 16.52
C LEU A 16 1.08 9.15 16.21
N SER A 17 1.86 8.63 17.14
CA SER A 17 2.67 7.40 17.02
C SER A 17 1.91 6.23 16.36
N ARG A 18 0.69 5.96 16.83
CA ARG A 18 -0.19 4.90 16.33
C ARG A 18 -0.65 5.17 14.91
N THR A 19 -1.11 6.39 14.62
CA THR A 19 -1.58 6.77 13.28
C THR A 19 -0.45 6.74 12.26
N ILE A 20 0.74 7.21 12.65
CA ILE A 20 1.95 7.16 11.83
C ILE A 20 2.30 5.70 11.50
N LEU A 21 2.42 4.85 12.53
CA LEU A 21 2.78 3.45 12.34
C LEU A 21 1.72 2.69 11.52
N THR A 22 0.43 2.84 11.85
CA THR A 22 -0.65 2.17 11.12
C THR A 22 -0.76 2.65 9.69
N GLY A 23 -0.67 3.96 9.45
CA GLY A 23 -0.66 4.53 8.11
C GLY A 23 0.50 4.01 7.27
N HIS A 24 1.69 3.90 7.86
CA HIS A 24 2.86 3.34 7.20
C HIS A 24 2.61 1.90 6.76
N VAL A 25 2.12 1.06 7.69
CA VAL A 25 1.85 -0.35 7.38
C VAL A 25 0.77 -0.49 6.31
N ILE A 26 -0.31 0.29 6.37
CA ILE A 26 -1.37 0.26 5.35
C ILE A 26 -0.77 0.54 3.96
N VAL A 27 -0.05 1.65 3.82
CA VAL A 27 0.54 2.05 2.53
C VAL A 27 1.56 1.01 2.05
N ARG A 28 2.38 0.48 2.95
CA ARG A 28 3.39 -0.53 2.60
C ARG A 28 2.78 -1.86 2.18
N THR A 29 1.71 -2.26 2.84
CA THR A 29 0.97 -3.48 2.55
C THR A 29 0.29 -3.42 1.18
N ILE A 30 -0.34 -2.29 0.86
CA ILE A 30 -0.96 -2.05 -0.45
C ILE A 30 0.12 -2.09 -1.56
N THR A 31 1.23 -1.39 -1.35
CA THR A 31 2.31 -1.28 -2.34
C THR A 31 2.99 -2.63 -2.58
N LEU A 32 3.29 -3.38 -1.52
CA LEU A 32 3.85 -4.72 -1.61
C LEU A 32 2.91 -5.67 -2.37
N ASN A 33 1.62 -5.64 -2.05
CA ASN A 33 0.63 -6.44 -2.78
C ASN A 33 0.56 -6.05 -4.26
N ALA A 34 0.62 -4.76 -4.61
CA ALA A 34 0.64 -4.33 -6.00
C ALA A 34 1.86 -4.87 -6.76
N ILE A 35 3.05 -4.86 -6.15
CA ILE A 35 4.28 -5.44 -6.72
C ILE A 35 4.13 -6.95 -6.93
N ILE A 36 3.60 -7.67 -5.92
CA ILE A 36 3.37 -9.12 -6.02
C ILE A 36 2.36 -9.43 -7.12
N ALA A 37 1.25 -8.70 -7.19
CA ALA A 37 0.23 -8.87 -8.23
C ALA A 37 0.79 -8.60 -9.63
N ALA A 38 1.63 -7.56 -9.79
CA ALA A 38 2.33 -7.27 -11.04
C ALA A 38 3.27 -8.40 -11.44
N GLY A 39 4.09 -8.89 -10.50
CA GLY A 39 5.00 -10.01 -10.72
C GLY A 39 4.29 -11.29 -11.13
N ILE A 40 3.20 -11.65 -10.44
CA ILE A 40 2.39 -12.83 -10.77
C ILE A 40 1.75 -12.68 -12.16
N THR A 41 1.17 -11.50 -12.43
CA THR A 41 0.49 -11.25 -13.71
C THR A 41 1.48 -11.26 -14.87
N ALA A 42 2.64 -10.64 -14.71
CA ALA A 42 3.71 -10.63 -15.71
C ALA A 42 4.26 -12.03 -15.95
N THR A 43 4.53 -12.79 -14.89
CA THR A 43 5.00 -14.18 -14.98
C THR A 43 4.03 -15.06 -15.77
N ARG A 44 2.72 -14.97 -15.47
CA ARG A 44 1.68 -15.73 -16.18
C ARG A 44 1.53 -15.31 -17.65
N GLN A 45 1.85 -14.06 -17.98
CA GLN A 45 1.78 -13.56 -19.36
C GLN A 45 3.03 -13.92 -20.17
N LEU A 46 4.22 -13.85 -19.56
CA LEU A 46 5.48 -14.04 -20.26
C LEU A 46 5.83 -15.51 -20.44
N ILE A 47 5.55 -16.36 -19.45
CA ILE A 47 5.91 -17.79 -19.48
C ILE A 47 4.80 -18.61 -20.17
N PRO A 48 5.05 -19.21 -21.35
CA PRO A 48 4.03 -19.93 -22.11
C PRO A 48 3.35 -21.06 -21.33
N ALA A 49 4.08 -21.76 -20.45
CA ALA A 49 3.56 -22.83 -19.61
C ALA A 49 2.50 -22.34 -18.60
N PHE A 50 2.54 -21.07 -18.19
CA PHE A 50 1.62 -20.48 -17.21
C PHE A 50 0.56 -19.57 -17.85
N ARG A 51 0.57 -19.43 -19.19
CA ARG A 51 -0.45 -18.65 -19.90
C ARG A 51 -1.81 -19.32 -19.77
N PRO A 52 -2.86 -18.57 -19.42
CA PRO A 52 -4.23 -19.10 -19.44
C PRO A 52 -4.59 -19.52 -20.87
N LYS A 53 -5.06 -20.77 -21.04
CA LYS A 53 -5.41 -21.35 -22.34
C LYS A 53 -6.88 -21.13 -22.73
N THR A 54 -7.64 -20.37 -21.93
CA THR A 54 -9.05 -20.13 -22.19
C THR A 54 -9.25 -19.04 -23.25
N PRO A 55 -10.33 -19.08 -24.04
CA PRO A 55 -10.53 -18.13 -25.14
C PRO A 55 -10.86 -16.70 -24.69
N ASN A 56 -11.35 -16.50 -23.46
CA ASN A 56 -11.79 -15.18 -22.94
C ASN A 56 -10.88 -14.67 -21.82
N VAL A 57 -9.59 -14.61 -22.10
CA VAL A 57 -8.54 -14.23 -21.13
C VAL A 57 -8.38 -12.71 -21.17
N PRO A 58 -8.66 -11.96 -20.08
CA PRO A 58 -8.52 -10.51 -20.07
C PRO A 58 -7.12 -10.05 -20.52
N SER A 59 -7.00 -8.84 -21.06
CA SER A 59 -5.68 -8.25 -21.29
C SER A 59 -4.92 -8.02 -19.97
N PHE A 60 -3.64 -7.66 -20.05
CA PHE A 60 -2.77 -7.55 -18.88
C PHE A 60 -3.33 -6.59 -17.82
N THR A 61 -3.73 -5.38 -18.21
CA THR A 61 -4.14 -4.33 -17.27
C THR A 61 -5.41 -4.69 -16.48
N PRO A 62 -6.53 -5.15 -17.08
CA PRO A 62 -7.70 -5.56 -16.31
C PRO A 62 -7.43 -6.76 -15.39
N ARG A 63 -6.55 -7.69 -15.81
CA ARG A 63 -6.13 -8.81 -14.94
C ARG A 63 -5.33 -8.31 -13.74
N LEU A 64 -4.36 -7.43 -13.98
CA LEU A 64 -3.54 -6.83 -12.94
C LEU A 64 -4.41 -6.06 -11.94
N LEU A 65 -5.29 -5.18 -12.41
CA LEU A 65 -6.20 -4.41 -11.57
C LEU A 65 -7.08 -5.32 -10.72
N ARG A 66 -7.69 -6.36 -11.32
CA ARG A 66 -8.49 -7.33 -10.56
C ARG A 66 -7.65 -8.02 -9.48
N SER A 67 -6.48 -8.54 -9.84
CA SER A 67 -5.60 -9.25 -8.90
C SER A 67 -5.09 -8.35 -7.77
N ALA A 68 -4.66 -7.14 -8.10
CA ALA A 68 -4.16 -6.17 -7.13
C ALA A 68 -5.28 -5.71 -6.19
N SER A 69 -6.47 -5.41 -6.70
CA SER A 69 -7.62 -5.00 -5.90
C SER A 69 -8.09 -6.11 -4.96
N THR A 70 -8.28 -7.34 -5.43
CA THR A 70 -8.69 -8.45 -4.56
C THR A 70 -7.62 -8.82 -3.55
N GLY A 71 -6.35 -8.81 -3.97
CA GLY A 71 -5.21 -9.08 -3.08
C GLY A 71 -5.05 -8.02 -2.00
N THR A 72 -5.45 -6.77 -2.26
CA THR A 72 -5.33 -5.67 -1.29
C THR A 72 -6.18 -5.92 -0.05
N ALA A 73 -7.40 -6.44 -0.20
CA ALA A 73 -8.26 -6.76 0.96
C ALA A 73 -7.61 -7.81 1.88
N LEU A 74 -7.08 -8.87 1.30
CA LEU A 74 -6.36 -9.91 2.04
C LEU A 74 -5.08 -9.35 2.68
N ALA A 75 -4.29 -8.60 1.91
CA ALA A 75 -3.06 -8.00 2.36
C ALA A 75 -3.31 -7.07 3.55
N LEU A 76 -4.31 -6.18 3.48
CA LEU A 76 -4.69 -5.30 4.58
C LEU A 76 -5.13 -6.07 5.83
N GLY A 77 -5.88 -7.16 5.66
CA GLY A 77 -6.23 -8.05 6.78
C GLY A 77 -4.98 -8.63 7.45
N ILE A 78 -4.07 -9.20 6.67
CA ILE A 78 -2.80 -9.76 7.17
C ILE A 78 -1.94 -8.67 7.82
N GLY A 79 -1.75 -7.53 7.16
CA GLY A 79 -0.95 -6.41 7.67
C GLY A 79 -1.50 -5.83 8.97
N THR A 80 -2.83 -5.77 9.11
CA THR A 80 -3.48 -5.35 10.36
C THR A 80 -3.19 -6.35 11.49
N LEU A 81 -3.39 -7.65 11.23
CA LEU A 81 -3.09 -8.70 12.22
C LEU A 81 -1.62 -8.72 12.62
N MET A 82 -0.71 -8.54 11.67
CA MET A 82 0.72 -8.43 11.93
C MET A 82 1.05 -7.21 12.77
N THR A 83 0.44 -6.06 12.51
CA THR A 83 0.65 -4.83 13.29
C THR A 83 0.15 -5.00 14.72
N VAL A 84 -1.08 -5.50 14.87
CA VAL A 84 -1.69 -5.76 16.17
C VAL A 84 -0.86 -6.76 16.96
N GLY A 85 -0.50 -7.90 16.37
CA GLY A 85 0.35 -8.90 17.03
C GLY A 85 1.74 -8.37 17.39
N ARG A 86 2.35 -7.57 16.51
CA ARG A 86 3.69 -7.00 16.74
C ARG A 86 3.71 -5.99 17.89
N MET A 87 2.61 -5.27 18.07
CA MET A 87 2.47 -4.20 19.04
C MET A 87 1.60 -4.58 20.25
N TRP A 88 1.15 -5.82 20.33
CA TRP A 88 0.37 -6.31 21.45
C TRP A 88 1.17 -6.23 22.75
N GLY A 89 0.58 -5.64 23.78
CA GLY A 89 1.21 -5.47 25.10
C GLY A 89 2.35 -4.46 25.14
N ARG A 90 2.55 -3.65 24.09
CA ARG A 90 3.58 -2.61 24.06
C ARG A 90 3.13 -1.31 24.67
N GLU A 91 4.04 -0.67 25.38
CA GLU A 91 3.81 0.64 26.01
C GLU A 91 3.82 1.77 24.99
N GLU A 92 3.17 2.89 25.31
CA GLU A 92 3.05 4.03 24.39
C GLU A 92 4.42 4.53 23.92
N ILE A 93 5.42 4.57 24.81
CA ILE A 93 6.78 4.99 24.45
C ILE A 93 7.43 4.09 23.38
N GLU A 94 7.06 2.80 23.32
CA GLU A 94 7.54 1.91 22.26
C GLU A 94 6.85 2.16 20.91
N TRP A 95 5.59 2.61 20.93
CA TRP A 95 4.91 3.07 19.72
C TRP A 95 5.57 4.36 19.22
N GLN A 96 5.83 5.29 20.13
CA GLN A 96 6.47 6.56 19.86
C GLN A 96 7.89 6.36 19.28
N ASP A 97 8.76 5.59 19.94
CA ASP A 97 10.12 5.25 19.45
C ASP A 97 10.11 4.64 18.05
N ARG A 98 9.22 3.69 17.78
CA ARG A 98 9.11 3.10 16.43
C ARG A 98 8.67 4.11 15.39
N SER A 99 7.63 4.86 15.69
CA SER A 99 7.09 5.86 14.78
C SER A 99 8.10 6.98 14.50
N TRP A 100 8.89 7.35 15.49
CA TRP A 100 9.99 8.31 15.39
C TRP A 100 11.10 7.77 14.48
N ARG A 101 11.55 6.53 14.69
CA ARG A 101 12.56 5.88 13.83
C ARG A 101 12.12 5.74 12.37
N LEU A 102 10.82 5.56 12.13
CA LEU A 102 10.26 5.54 10.77
C LEU A 102 10.38 6.91 10.09
N LEU A 103 10.13 8.00 10.84
CA LEU A 103 10.26 9.38 10.36
C LEU A 103 11.72 9.82 10.21
N GLU A 104 12.62 9.29 11.05
CA GLU A 104 14.05 9.57 10.96
C GLU A 104 14.71 8.90 9.74
N ASN A 105 14.12 7.81 9.24
CA ASN A 105 14.62 7.11 8.06
C ASN A 105 14.22 7.84 6.77
N GLN A 106 15.14 8.65 6.23
CA GLN A 106 14.92 9.43 5.01
C GLN A 106 14.45 8.60 3.82
N GLY A 107 14.98 7.40 3.62
CA GLY A 107 14.58 6.54 2.49
C GLY A 107 13.14 6.05 2.61
N GLN A 108 12.67 5.77 3.84
CA GLN A 108 11.28 5.40 4.08
C GLN A 108 10.34 6.58 3.88
N VAL A 109 10.73 7.76 4.37
CA VAL A 109 9.95 8.99 4.18
C VAL A 109 9.82 9.34 2.71
N GLU A 110 10.92 9.32 1.96
CA GLU A 110 10.91 9.58 0.52
C GLU A 110 10.01 8.58 -0.23
N THR A 111 10.13 7.29 0.10
CA THR A 111 9.28 6.26 -0.54
C THR A 111 7.80 6.51 -0.25
N ASP A 112 7.47 6.86 0.98
CA ASP A 112 6.09 7.09 1.37
C ASP A 112 5.52 8.39 0.76
N ASP A 113 6.33 9.43 0.58
CA ASP A 113 5.98 10.64 -0.18
C ASP A 113 5.64 10.31 -1.63
N TRP A 114 6.50 9.55 -2.32
CA TRP A 114 6.23 9.10 -3.69
C TRP A 114 5.00 8.22 -3.78
N THR A 115 4.77 7.38 -2.77
CA THR A 115 3.59 6.51 -2.73
C THR A 115 2.32 7.33 -2.56
N ALA A 116 2.33 8.38 -1.73
CA ALA A 116 1.21 9.30 -1.58
C ALA A 116 0.90 10.05 -2.88
N VAL A 117 1.93 10.54 -3.59
CA VAL A 117 1.78 11.17 -4.91
C VAL A 117 1.19 10.19 -5.92
N GLY A 118 1.75 8.98 -6.01
CA GLY A 118 1.26 7.94 -6.90
C GLY A 118 -0.19 7.54 -6.63
N ALA A 119 -0.56 7.41 -5.35
CA ALA A 119 -1.94 7.14 -4.94
C ALA A 119 -2.89 8.27 -5.36
N GLY A 120 -2.50 9.53 -5.17
CA GLY A 120 -3.28 10.70 -5.59
C GLY A 120 -3.51 10.75 -7.11
N VAL A 121 -2.45 10.52 -7.89
CA VAL A 121 -2.56 10.43 -9.36
C VAL A 121 -3.47 9.27 -9.78
N GLY A 122 -3.28 8.09 -9.20
CA GLY A 122 -4.09 6.92 -9.49
C GLY A 122 -5.57 7.14 -9.18
N ALA A 123 -5.89 7.75 -8.04
CA ALA A 123 -7.25 8.09 -7.65
C ALA A 123 -7.89 9.09 -8.63
N ALA A 124 -7.18 10.16 -9.00
CA ALA A 124 -7.66 11.15 -9.97
C ALA A 124 -7.94 10.53 -11.35
N MET A 125 -7.03 9.67 -11.83
CA MET A 125 -7.23 8.94 -13.09
C MET A 125 -8.42 7.97 -13.01
N GLY A 126 -8.54 7.23 -11.90
CA GLY A 126 -9.65 6.31 -11.66
C GLY A 126 -11.00 7.03 -11.63
N ALA A 127 -11.09 8.17 -10.95
CA ALA A 127 -12.29 9.00 -10.91
C ALA A 127 -12.67 9.52 -12.31
N ARG A 128 -11.69 9.94 -13.11
CA ARG A 128 -11.92 10.36 -14.50
C ARG A 128 -12.43 9.23 -15.38
N LEU A 129 -11.88 8.02 -15.24
CA LEU A 129 -12.32 6.86 -16.03
C LEU A 129 -13.70 6.34 -15.57
N GLY A 130 -13.98 6.36 -14.26
CA GLY A 130 -15.27 5.99 -13.70
C GLY A 130 -16.40 6.97 -14.02
N SER A 131 -16.10 8.27 -14.07
CA SER A 131 -17.07 9.30 -14.50
C SER A 131 -17.39 9.23 -16.00
N VAL A 132 -16.41 8.85 -16.84
CA VAL A 132 -16.65 8.58 -18.26
C VAL A 132 -17.49 7.29 -18.47
N ALA A 133 -17.32 6.29 -17.62
CA ALA A 133 -18.14 5.07 -17.66
C ALA A 133 -19.56 5.24 -17.08
N GLY A 134 -19.80 6.29 -16.28
CA GLY A 134 -21.07 6.59 -15.61
C GLY A 134 -22.07 7.48 -16.39
N LEU A 135 -21.74 7.86 -17.63
CA LEU A 135 -22.59 8.68 -18.51
C LEU A 135 -22.98 7.95 -19.81
N GLY A 136 -22.98 6.62 -19.79
CA GLY A 136 -23.43 5.79 -20.91
C GLY A 136 -24.76 5.13 -20.59
N TRP A 137 -25.79 5.53 -21.32
CA TRP A 137 -26.95 4.69 -21.63
C TRP A 137 -26.49 3.36 -22.24
#